data_AF-A0A2G2A4N9-F1
#
_entry.id   AF-A0A2G2A4N9-F1
#
_cell.length_a   1.000
_cell.length_b   1.000
_cell.length_c   1.000
_cell.angle_alpha   90.00
_cell.angle_beta   90.00
_cell.angle_gamma   90.00
#
_symmetry.space_group_name_H-M   'P 1'
#
loop_
_entity.id
_entity.type
_entity.pdbx_description
1 polymer ?
#
loop_
_entity_poly.entity_id
_entity_poly.type
_entity_poly.pdbx_seq_one_letter_code
_entity_poly.pdbx_strand_id
1 'polypeptide(L)'
;MKTGFKGTFVISWSQTELDGLWSAPLDALRVGTAWSWTGDAVRVDGPREILPLGDAMGEADLRKRAAHSVRRLLRAVEADTSRLAQVDVPAQMAETSFTVTD
;
A
#
# COMPACT_ATOMS: atom_id res chain seq x y z
N MET A 1 16.03 -9.56 0.78
CA MET A 1 14.75 -9.40 0.06
C MET A 1 14.17 -8.03 0.43
N LYS A 2 14.04 -7.10 -0.52
CA LYS A 2 13.33 -5.83 -0.28
C LYS A 2 11.84 -6.12 -0.38
N THR A 3 11.10 -6.02 0.71
CA THR A 3 9.64 -6.18 0.75
C THR A 3 8.99 -4.94 0.15
N GLY A 4 9.09 -4.79 -1.18
CA GLY A 4 8.19 -3.90 -1.91
C GLY A 4 6.83 -4.61 -2.00
N PHE A 5 5.77 -3.98 -1.50
CA PHE A 5 4.41 -4.51 -1.60
C PHE A 5 4.00 -4.53 -3.08
N LYS A 6 4.26 -5.63 -3.78
CA LYS A 6 3.88 -5.87 -5.18
C LYS A 6 2.71 -6.87 -5.30
N GLY A 7 1.93 -6.98 -4.23
CA GLY A 7 0.69 -7.74 -4.18
C GLY A 7 0.64 -8.79 -3.06
N THR A 8 -0.51 -9.45 -2.98
CA THR A 8 -0.85 -10.47 -1.97
C THR A 8 -0.75 -11.85 -2.60
N PHE A 9 0.03 -12.72 -1.95
CA PHE A 9 0.30 -14.09 -2.41
C PHE A 9 0.05 -15.09 -1.28
N VAL A 10 -0.41 -16.28 -1.66
CA VAL A 10 -0.53 -17.45 -0.78
C VAL A 10 0.34 -18.58 -1.32
N ILE A 11 0.88 -19.40 -0.43
CA ILE A 11 1.62 -20.63 -0.77
C ILE A 11 0.72 -21.81 -0.37
N SER A 12 0.59 -22.82 -1.22
CA SER A 12 -0.16 -24.02 -0.84
C SER A 12 0.55 -24.73 0.31
N TRP A 13 -0.19 -25.23 1.30
CA TRP A 13 0.38 -26.06 2.36
C TRP A 13 1.16 -27.26 1.79
N SER A 14 0.68 -27.81 0.67
CA SER A 14 1.34 -28.94 0.01
C SER A 14 2.73 -28.62 -0.56
N GLN A 15 3.05 -27.32 -0.70
CA GLN A 15 4.33 -26.82 -1.16
C GLN A 15 5.29 -26.50 -0.02
N THR A 16 4.93 -26.82 1.23
CA THR A 16 5.75 -26.53 2.42
C THR A 16 6.39 -27.80 2.97
N GLU A 17 7.61 -27.66 3.45
CA GLU A 17 8.38 -28.66 4.16
C GLU A 17 8.54 -28.20 5.61
N LEU A 18 8.27 -29.10 6.56
CA LEU A 18 8.54 -28.90 7.98
C LEU A 18 9.55 -29.94 8.46
N ASP A 19 10.72 -29.52 8.93
CA ASP A 19 11.75 -30.40 9.49
C ASP A 19 12.04 -31.67 8.63
N GLY A 20 12.08 -31.56 7.30
CA GLY A 20 12.29 -32.68 6.38
C GLY A 20 11.01 -33.31 5.79
N LEU A 21 9.82 -32.91 6.26
CA LEU A 21 8.54 -33.50 5.86
C LEU A 21 7.72 -32.55 4.99
N TRP A 22 7.52 -32.92 3.73
CA TRP A 22 6.61 -32.21 2.82
C TRP A 22 5.15 -32.42 3.20
N SER A 23 4.35 -31.35 3.15
CA SER A 23 2.91 -31.40 3.43
C SER A 23 2.58 -32.04 4.78
N ALA A 24 3.45 -31.86 5.78
CA ALA A 24 3.26 -32.43 7.11
C ALA A 24 1.89 -32.03 7.69
N PRO A 25 1.21 -32.90 8.47
CA PRO A 25 -0.05 -32.51 9.07
C PRO A 25 0.12 -31.32 10.02
N LEU A 26 -0.93 -30.51 10.16
CA LEU A 26 -0.84 -29.20 10.85
C LEU A 26 -0.45 -29.31 12.33
N ASP A 27 -0.72 -30.45 12.96
CA ASP A 27 -0.30 -30.77 14.32
C ASP A 27 1.21 -30.93 14.48
N ALA A 28 1.95 -31.16 13.39
CA ALA A 28 3.42 -31.13 13.38
C ALA A 28 3.97 -29.70 13.46
N LEU A 29 3.18 -28.67 13.15
CA LEU A 29 3.62 -27.28 13.18
C LEU A 29 3.73 -26.79 14.64
N ARG A 30 4.93 -26.40 15.03
CA ARG A 30 5.25 -25.97 16.39
C ARG A 30 6.31 -24.87 16.37
N VAL A 31 6.35 -24.08 17.43
CA VAL A 31 7.37 -23.03 17.57
C VAL A 31 8.76 -23.66 17.52
N GLY A 32 9.64 -23.10 16.69
CA GLY A 32 11.01 -23.59 16.50
C GLY A 32 11.18 -24.61 15.37
N THR A 33 10.11 -25.07 14.72
CA THR A 33 10.22 -25.88 13.50
C THR A 33 10.88 -25.10 12.37
N ALA A 34 11.86 -25.72 11.74
CA ALA A 34 12.43 -25.20 10.51
C ALA A 34 11.46 -25.51 9.36
N TRP A 35 11.24 -24.52 8.50
CA TRP A 35 10.37 -24.71 7.34
C TRP A 35 11.01 -24.16 6.08
N SER A 36 10.70 -24.82 4.97
CA SER A 36 11.03 -24.38 3.63
C SER A 36 9.80 -24.53 2.74
N TRP A 37 9.84 -23.97 1.53
CA TRP A 37 8.79 -24.17 0.54
C TRP A 37 9.37 -24.12 -0.87
N THR A 38 8.68 -24.74 -1.83
CA THR A 38 9.11 -24.75 -3.25
C THR A 38 7.94 -24.52 -4.22
N GLY A 39 8.28 -24.13 -5.44
CA GLY A 39 7.30 -23.88 -6.51
C GLY A 39 6.83 -22.44 -6.57
N ASP A 40 5.64 -22.23 -7.14
CA ASP A 40 5.09 -20.91 -7.40
C ASP A 40 4.07 -20.49 -6.35
N ALA A 41 4.18 -19.24 -5.89
CA ALA A 41 3.16 -18.62 -5.05
C ALA A 41 1.92 -18.22 -5.88
N VAL A 42 0.75 -18.25 -5.25
CA VAL A 42 -0.54 -17.92 -5.85
C VAL A 42 -0.93 -16.48 -5.55
N ARG A 43 -1.02 -15.63 -6.58
CA ARG A 43 -1.55 -14.25 -6.43
C ARG A 43 -3.05 -14.30 -6.16
N VAL A 44 -3.53 -13.56 -5.16
CA VAL A 44 -4.96 -13.52 -4.76
C VAL A 44 -5.61 -12.14 -4.87
N ASP A 45 -4.83 -11.09 -5.11
CA ASP A 45 -5.31 -9.71 -5.19
C ASP A 45 -5.50 -9.19 -6.63
N GLY A 46 -5.33 -10.05 -7.64
CA GLY A 46 -5.53 -9.68 -9.04
C GLY A 46 -5.02 -10.74 -10.01
N PRO A 47 -5.20 -10.50 -11.33
CA PRO A 47 -4.74 -11.42 -12.37
C PRO A 47 -3.24 -11.71 -12.27
N ARG A 48 -2.88 -12.99 -12.39
CA ARG A 48 -1.47 -13.44 -12.34
C ARG A 48 -0.63 -12.94 -13.51
N GLU A 49 -1.22 -12.88 -14.70
CA GLU A 49 -0.52 -12.62 -15.97
C GLU A 49 -0.26 -11.13 -16.22
N ILE A 50 -0.87 -10.26 -15.42
CA ILE A 50 -0.70 -8.81 -15.55
C ILE A 50 0.41 -8.38 -14.60
N LEU A 51 1.55 -7.96 -15.17
CA LEU A 51 2.64 -7.34 -14.42
C LEU A 51 2.13 -6.01 -13.83
N PRO A 52 1.98 -5.88 -12.50
CA PRO A 52 1.64 -4.60 -11.92
C PRO A 52 2.84 -3.66 -12.09
N LEU A 53 2.61 -2.53 -12.77
CA LEU A 53 3.65 -1.52 -13.03
C LEU A 53 4.05 -0.74 -11.76
N GLY A 54 3.40 -1.01 -10.62
CA GLY A 54 3.54 -0.26 -9.39
C GLY A 54 2.91 1.14 -9.51
N ASP A 55 3.21 1.99 -8.54
CA ASP A 55 2.80 3.40 -8.57
C ASP A 55 3.48 4.10 -9.74
N ALA A 56 2.77 5.04 -10.37
CA ALA A 56 3.36 5.82 -11.45
C ALA A 56 4.54 6.65 -10.91
N MET A 57 5.63 6.74 -11.67
CA MET A 57 6.73 7.65 -11.31
C MET A 57 6.19 9.07 -11.14
N GLY A 58 6.41 9.66 -9.96
CA GLY A 58 5.91 10.99 -9.64
C GLY A 58 4.45 11.04 -9.19
N GLU A 59 3.79 9.91 -8.92
CA GLU A 59 2.43 9.89 -8.37
C GLU A 59 2.35 10.65 -7.04
N ALA A 60 3.35 10.51 -6.17
CA ALA A 60 3.43 11.26 -4.93
C ALA A 60 3.50 12.78 -5.18
N ASP A 61 4.32 13.23 -6.14
CA ASP A 61 4.45 14.63 -6.50
C ASP A 61 3.19 15.17 -7.19
N LEU A 62 2.52 14.34 -8.00
CA LEU A 62 1.24 14.67 -8.61
C LEU A 62 0.17 14.84 -7.54
N ARG A 63 0.06 13.89 -6.60
CA ARG A 63 -0.89 13.94 -5.48
C ARG A 63 -0.63 15.15 -4.59
N LYS A 64 0.63 15.48 -4.31
CA LYS A 64 1.02 16.69 -3.57
C LYS A 64 0.55 17.98 -4.26
N ARG A 65 0.76 18.10 -5.58
CA ARG A 65 0.33 19.27 -6.38
C ARG A 65 -1.20 19.37 -6.50
N ALA A 66 -1.88 18.24 -6.66
CA ALA A 66 -3.34 18.18 -6.69
C ALA A 66 -3.92 18.65 -5.34
N ALA A 67 -3.43 18.10 -4.23
CA ALA A 67 -3.84 18.51 -2.89
C ALA A 67 -3.63 20.02 -2.64
N HIS A 68 -2.51 20.58 -3.10
CA HIS A 68 -2.24 22.01 -3.00
C HIS A 68 -3.24 22.84 -3.82
N SER A 69 -3.59 22.40 -5.03
CA SER A 69 -4.57 23.08 -5.88
C SER A 69 -5.98 23.05 -5.27
N VAL A 70 -6.39 21.90 -4.72
CA VAL A 70 -7.69 21.74 -4.03
C VAL A 70 -7.77 22.64 -2.80
N ARG A 71 -6.71 22.70 -1.98
CA ARG A 71 -6.66 23.61 -0.83
C ARG A 71 -6.82 25.07 -1.24
N ARG A 72 -6.18 25.45 -2.35
CA ARG A 72 -6.28 26.81 -2.89
C ARG A 72 -7.70 27.13 -3.37
N LEU A 73 -8.40 26.15 -3.96
CA LEU A 73 -9.81 26.28 -4.33
C LEU A 73 -10.69 26.47 -3.09
N LEU A 74 -10.53 25.63 -2.06
CA LEU A 74 -11.30 25.72 -0.83
C LEU A 74 -11.11 27.08 -0.14
N ARG A 75 -9.88 27.58 -0.05
CA ARG A 75 -9.60 28.90 0.52
C ARG A 75 -10.12 30.07 -0.33
N ALA A 76 -10.13 29.94 -1.64
CA ALA A 76 -10.75 30.94 -2.51
C ALA A 76 -12.25 31.05 -2.27
N VAL A 77 -12.93 29.92 -2.01
CA VAL A 77 -14.33 29.90 -1.62
C VAL A 77 -14.53 30.60 -0.27
N GLU A 78 -13.69 30.32 0.73
CA GLU A 78 -13.73 30.99 2.04
C GLU A 78 -13.51 32.51 1.94
N ALA A 79 -12.64 32.94 1.02
CA ALA A 79 -12.31 34.35 0.80
C ALA A 79 -13.21 35.04 -0.26
N ASP A 80 -14.27 34.37 -0.73
CA ASP A 80 -15.19 34.82 -1.78
C ASP A 80 -14.47 35.45 -2.99
N THR A 81 -13.44 34.76 -3.49
CA THR A 81 -12.61 35.23 -4.59
C THR A 81 -12.37 34.16 -5.63
N SER A 82 -12.41 34.55 -6.90
CA SER A 82 -12.04 33.67 -8.02
C SER A 82 -10.55 33.72 -8.37
N ARG A 83 -9.78 34.64 -7.75
CA ARG A 83 -8.35 34.82 -8.05
C ARG A 83 -7.47 33.87 -7.26
N LEU A 84 -7.43 32.60 -7.68
CA LEU A 84 -6.65 31.55 -7.03
C LEU A 84 -5.15 31.88 -6.86
N ALA A 85 -4.55 32.63 -7.77
CA ALA A 85 -3.13 33.01 -7.68
C ALA A 85 -2.81 33.95 -6.50
N GLN A 86 -3.81 34.60 -5.92
CA GLN A 86 -3.66 35.52 -4.78
C GLN A 86 -3.94 34.83 -3.44
N VAL A 87 -4.38 33.56 -3.47
CA VAL A 87 -4.69 32.78 -2.27
C VAL A 87 -3.42 32.10 -1.79
N ASP A 88 -2.89 32.58 -0.67
CA ASP A 88 -1.72 31.97 -0.04
C ASP A 88 -2.11 30.66 0.64
N VAL A 89 -1.30 29.63 0.40
CA VAL A 89 -1.44 28.31 1.00
C VAL A 89 -0.13 28.01 1.71
N PRO A 90 -0.05 28.24 3.04
CA PRO A 90 1.19 28.06 3.78
C PRO A 90 1.69 26.61 3.66
N ALA A 91 3.03 26.46 3.74
CA ALA A 91 3.67 25.15 3.76
C ALA A 91 3.14 24.33 4.95
N GLN A 92 2.87 23.06 4.69
CA GLN A 92 2.21 22.15 5.63
C GLN A 92 3.08 21.98 6.91
N MET A 93 2.63 22.53 8.03
CA MET A 93 2.90 21.90 9.33
C MET A 93 2.14 20.57 9.32
N ALA A 94 2.79 19.49 9.78
CA ALA A 94 2.13 18.21 9.91
C ALA A 94 0.81 18.42 10.68
N GLU A 95 -0.31 18.02 10.09
CA GLU A 95 -1.59 18.10 10.79
C GLU A 95 -1.53 17.15 11.97
N THR A 96 -1.52 17.71 13.17
CA THR A 96 -1.52 17.00 14.45
C THR A 96 -2.92 16.67 14.93
N SER A 97 -3.95 16.85 14.10
CA SER A 97 -5.33 16.52 14.45
C SER A 97 -6.03 15.76 13.33
N PHE A 98 -6.94 14.88 13.74
CA PHE A 98 -7.95 14.26 12.88
C PHE A 98 -9.30 14.42 13.56
N THR A 99 -10.37 14.53 12.77
CA THR A 99 -11.74 14.64 13.28
C THR A 99 -12.43 13.30 13.15
N VAL A 100 -12.92 12.78 14.27
CA VAL A 100 -13.82 11.62 14.29
C VAL A 100 -15.24 12.14 14.12
N THR A 101 -15.96 11.57 13.16
CA THR A 101 -17.41 11.75 13.03
C THR A 101 -18.08 10.43 13.41
N ASP A 102 -19.22 10.55 14.11
CA ASP A 102 -20.06 9.42 14.54
C ASP A 102 -20.81 8.79 13.36
#